data_AF-A0A1C5X6J1-F1
#
_entry.id   AF-A0A1C5X6J1-F1
#
_cell.length_a   1.000
_cell.length_b   1.000
_cell.length_c   1.000
_cell.angle_alpha   90.00
_cell.angle_beta   90.00
_cell.angle_gamma   90.00
#
_symmetry.space_group_name_H-M   'P 1'
#
loop_
_entity.id
_entity.type
_entity.pdbx_description
1 polymer ?
#
loop_
_entity_poly.entity_id
_entity_poly.type
_entity_poly.pdbx_seq_one_letter_code
_entity_poly.pdbx_strand_id
1 'polypeptide(L)'
;MRKTEGSPLPFGAAAKERKVNFSVQVPMGKTCELLLYREGNTKPEVCFDMPEEEGIGEVRFLSVEEIDPEKYEYNFLIDGKVCTDPYAKEIAGREVFGKRQNDDKHGVRAKIQVSDYDWGEDRPIRHPWNEVVSYSIHVRGFTKHSSSKVLHRGTYQGVIEKIPYLKELGVNQIQCMPIYEFDECAKTKINYWGYGPAFYFAPKEAYSSDGCAVRELKDMVKACHKADIEVVLEMPFAAGISEQEAAECLRFYMMEYHVDGFVVNPYIVSWELLNKDPFLKDIRLMRKDDGFQNVMRRFLKGDENMVNDVISSLGHNSASDGKCNYITAQTGFTLRDLVSYDCKHNEENGENNTDGPDYNYSWNCGAEGQSRKRSVVNLRKSQIRNAFLLLLLAQGTPCLLSGDEFYNTQKGNNNVYCQDNATGWLDWSRLKSDRGLFDYVKALITFRKNHPCLCQKEPLKGMDRTACGMPDVSYHGENAWQVKNEVSSRQLGVMYSGAGVGDCDCFVAYNMHWLPHSYALPSPGKGKCWHLALDTDRGVLSKSIKLEDQKRIEIRERSIAVLISCEEDKTELRNTNFHSKGKTAEKKSVSETEKTDIVTSDAEKEKKCRQE
;
A
#
# COMPACT_ATOMS: atom_id res chain seq x y z
N MET A 1 28.93 33.39 21.55
CA MET A 1 29.18 32.05 20.97
C MET A 1 30.58 31.65 21.29
N ARG A 2 30.73 30.51 21.98
CA ARG A 2 32.03 30.03 22.45
C ARG A 2 32.16 28.54 22.21
N LYS A 3 33.28 28.10 21.62
CA LYS A 3 33.67 26.68 21.53
C LYS A 3 34.02 26.16 22.93
N THR A 4 33.45 25.01 23.29
CA THR A 4 33.79 24.23 24.48
C THR A 4 33.98 22.76 24.11
N GLU A 5 34.51 21.98 25.04
CA GLU A 5 34.55 20.52 24.90
C GLU A 5 33.12 19.97 24.73
N GLY A 6 32.96 19.06 23.77
CA GLY A 6 31.69 18.42 23.43
C GLY A 6 31.67 16.94 23.79
N SER A 7 30.76 16.20 23.17
CA SER A 7 30.60 14.76 23.31
C SER A 7 30.59 14.09 21.93
N PRO A 8 31.22 12.91 21.78
CA PRO A 8 31.22 12.15 20.53
C PRO A 8 29.84 11.62 20.15
N LEU A 9 28.92 11.52 21.11
CA LEU A 9 27.54 11.07 20.90
C LEU A 9 26.53 12.05 21.52
N PRO A 10 25.30 12.13 20.97
CA PRO A 10 24.87 11.49 19.72
C PRO A 10 25.54 12.12 18.49
N PHE A 11 25.49 11.43 17.35
CA PHE A 11 25.90 12.03 16.07
C PHE A 11 24.95 13.18 15.67
N GLY A 12 25.49 14.09 14.88
CA GLY A 12 24.84 15.31 14.41
C GLY A 12 24.74 16.41 15.47
N ALA A 13 23.75 17.30 15.31
CA ALA A 13 23.50 18.40 16.24
C ALA A 13 22.49 18.00 17.33
N ALA A 14 22.90 18.16 18.59
CA ALA A 14 22.04 17.99 19.76
C ALA A 14 22.00 19.28 20.57
N ALA A 15 20.85 19.97 20.50
CA ALA A 15 20.62 21.22 21.21
C ALA A 15 20.04 20.98 22.61
N LYS A 16 20.51 21.76 23.58
CA LYS A 16 19.95 21.88 24.92
C LYS A 16 20.12 23.30 25.40
N GLU A 17 19.01 24.01 25.57
CA GLU A 17 18.99 25.44 25.95
C GLU A 17 19.87 26.27 24.98
N ARG A 18 20.88 26.98 25.51
CA ARG A 18 21.82 27.81 24.73
C ARG A 18 23.13 27.10 24.38
N LYS A 19 23.11 25.77 24.35
CA LYS A 19 24.26 24.92 24.04
C LYS A 19 23.89 23.92 22.95
N VAL A 20 24.73 23.76 21.96
CA VAL A 20 24.57 22.74 20.91
C VAL A 20 25.84 21.91 20.83
N ASN A 21 25.69 20.60 20.97
CA ASN A 21 26.76 19.64 20.71
C ASN A 21 26.71 19.23 19.24
N PHE A 22 27.86 19.19 18.56
CA PHE A 22 27.99 18.72 17.19
C PHE A 22 28.96 17.54 17.17
N SER A 23 28.59 16.46 16.49
CA SER A 23 29.45 15.29 16.28
C SER A 23 29.31 14.75 14.86
N VAL A 24 30.42 14.43 14.20
CA VAL A 24 30.44 13.98 12.80
C VAL A 24 31.58 12.99 12.57
N GLN A 25 31.36 12.02 11.68
CA GLN A 25 32.41 11.12 11.21
C GLN A 25 33.27 11.83 10.15
N VAL A 26 34.59 11.78 10.34
CA VAL A 26 35.60 12.35 9.47
C VAL A 26 36.71 11.31 9.27
N PRO A 27 37.04 10.93 8.02
CA PRO A 27 38.13 9.99 7.75
C PRO A 27 39.47 10.45 8.36
N MET A 28 40.30 9.51 8.79
CA MET A 28 41.60 9.80 9.38
C MET A 28 42.48 10.69 8.47
N GLY A 29 43.18 11.66 9.07
CA GLY A 29 44.07 12.59 8.38
C GLY A 29 43.37 13.69 7.58
N LYS A 30 42.05 13.86 7.71
CA LYS A 30 41.29 14.94 7.06
C LYS A 30 40.98 16.07 8.04
N THR A 31 41.06 17.31 7.56
CA THR A 31 40.67 18.50 8.33
C THR A 31 39.15 18.59 8.46
N CYS A 32 38.68 19.17 9.56
CA CYS A 32 37.26 19.40 9.81
C CYS A 32 37.05 20.77 10.48
N GLU A 33 36.07 21.52 10.00
CA GLU A 33 35.57 22.73 10.66
C GLU A 33 34.04 22.67 10.74
N LEU A 34 33.46 23.14 11.85
CA LEU A 34 32.04 23.45 11.94
C LEU A 34 31.79 24.83 11.32
N LEU A 35 30.86 24.90 10.37
CA LEU A 35 30.40 26.14 9.75
C LEU A 35 29.01 26.49 10.30
N LEU A 36 28.85 27.66 10.92
CA LEU A 36 27.57 28.18 11.40
C LEU A 36 27.09 29.33 10.51
N TYR A 37 25.83 29.26 10.11
CA TYR A 37 25.16 30.23 9.25
C TYR A 37 24.01 30.83 10.03
N ARG A 38 23.79 32.14 9.90
CA ARG A 38 22.48 32.70 10.26
C ARG A 38 21.42 32.08 9.36
N GLU A 39 20.25 31.79 9.91
CA GLU A 39 19.14 31.19 9.15
C GLU A 39 18.92 31.91 7.81
N GLY A 40 18.86 31.14 6.72
CA GLY A 40 18.68 31.63 5.36
C GLY A 40 19.92 32.23 4.68
N ASN A 41 21.02 32.48 5.41
CA ASN A 41 22.27 32.96 4.82
C ASN A 41 23.14 31.81 4.29
N THR A 42 23.75 32.00 3.13
CA THR A 42 24.69 31.02 2.54
C THR A 42 26.15 31.30 2.86
N LYS A 43 26.45 32.41 3.56
CA LYS A 43 27.80 32.71 4.04
C LYS A 43 27.92 32.32 5.52
N PRO A 44 28.92 31.51 5.91
CA PRO A 44 29.18 31.22 7.31
C PRO A 44 29.43 32.53 8.09
N GLU A 45 28.76 32.68 9.24
CA GLU A 45 28.99 33.77 10.17
C GLU A 45 30.14 33.44 11.13
N VAL A 46 30.23 32.17 11.56
CA VAL A 46 31.23 31.69 12.50
C VAL A 46 31.73 30.32 12.05
N CYS A 47 33.04 30.09 12.15
CA CYS A 47 33.67 28.79 11.91
C CYS A 47 34.43 28.34 13.17
N PHE A 48 34.42 27.04 13.45
CA PHE A 48 35.17 26.45 14.55
C PHE A 48 35.97 25.23 14.09
N ASP A 49 37.28 25.24 14.31
CA ASP A 49 38.13 24.10 14.00
C ASP A 49 37.80 22.89 14.87
N MET A 50 37.82 21.71 14.27
CA MET A 50 37.61 20.41 14.91
C MET A 50 38.83 19.51 14.65
N PRO A 51 39.96 19.78 15.34
CA PRO A 51 41.23 19.11 15.07
C PRO A 51 41.17 17.62 15.44
N GLU A 52 42.01 16.81 14.79
CA GLU A 52 42.02 15.35 14.95
C GLU A 52 42.42 14.91 16.35
N GLU A 53 43.29 15.67 17.01
CA GLU A 53 43.78 15.38 18.36
C GLU A 53 42.72 15.58 19.45
N GLU A 54 41.66 16.34 19.17
CA GLU A 54 40.49 16.51 20.05
C GLU A 54 39.40 15.45 19.80
N GLY A 55 39.56 14.62 18.76
CA GLY A 55 38.60 13.58 18.37
C GLY A 55 38.81 12.22 19.04
N ILE A 56 37.90 11.29 18.76
CA ILE A 56 38.02 9.88 19.16
C ILE A 56 37.82 9.02 17.91
N GLY A 57 38.87 8.31 17.50
CA GLY A 57 38.83 7.55 16.25
C GLY A 57 38.52 8.48 15.06
N GLU A 58 37.58 8.09 14.21
CA GLU A 58 37.09 8.89 13.09
C GLU A 58 36.00 9.89 13.48
N VAL A 59 35.75 10.10 14.77
CA VAL A 59 34.70 11.03 15.23
C VAL A 59 35.33 12.36 15.63
N ARG A 60 34.77 13.46 15.12
CA ARG A 60 35.10 14.83 15.51
C ARG A 60 33.89 15.44 16.19
N PHE A 61 34.10 16.13 17.31
CA PHE A 61 33.01 16.73 18.06
C PHE A 61 33.43 18.01 18.78
N LEU A 62 32.48 18.91 19.01
CA LEU A 62 32.63 20.08 19.88
C LEU A 62 31.26 20.51 20.40
N SER A 63 31.24 21.40 21.39
CA SER A 63 30.04 22.11 21.79
C SER A 63 30.17 23.60 21.56
N VAL A 64 29.07 24.26 21.20
CA VAL A 64 28.98 25.71 21.10
C VAL A 64 28.01 26.21 22.16
N GLU A 65 28.48 27.09 23.04
CA GLU A 65 27.67 27.76 24.06
C GLU A 65 27.26 29.17 23.62
N GLU A 66 26.20 29.69 24.26
CA GLU A 66 25.57 30.98 23.98
C GLU A 66 24.95 31.11 22.59
N ILE A 67 24.78 29.99 21.88
CA ILE A 67 24.10 29.92 20.60
C ILE A 67 22.59 29.95 20.82
N ASP A 68 21.88 30.59 19.89
CA ASP A 68 20.44 30.51 19.77
C ASP A 68 20.13 29.53 18.62
N PRO A 69 19.86 28.25 18.90
CA PRO A 69 19.79 27.19 17.88
C PRO A 69 18.72 27.45 16.81
N GLU A 70 17.62 28.16 17.12
CA GLU A 70 16.58 28.50 16.14
C GLU A 70 17.08 29.47 15.06
N LYS A 71 18.10 30.27 15.37
CA LYS A 71 18.62 31.31 14.47
C LYS A 71 19.80 30.86 13.61
N TYR A 72 20.23 29.61 13.75
CA TYR A 72 21.43 29.11 13.09
C TYR A 72 21.21 27.77 12.39
N GLU A 73 21.82 27.68 11.22
CA GLU A 73 21.98 26.48 10.42
C GLU A 73 23.47 26.10 10.40
N TYR A 74 23.81 24.88 10.02
CA TYR A 74 25.19 24.42 10.04
C TYR A 74 25.53 23.46 8.89
N ASN A 75 26.83 23.32 8.63
CA ASN A 75 27.45 22.29 7.81
C ASN A 75 28.86 22.03 8.38
N PHE A 76 29.53 21.01 7.85
CA PHE A 76 30.95 20.77 8.12
C PHE A 76 31.80 21.10 6.90
N LEU A 77 32.99 21.65 7.09
CA LEU A 77 34.02 21.76 6.06
C LEU A 77 35.02 20.63 6.25
N ILE A 78 34.93 19.58 5.45
CA ILE A 78 35.80 18.41 5.54
C ILE A 78 36.75 18.40 4.35
N ASP A 79 38.05 18.53 4.60
CA ASP A 79 39.08 18.53 3.55
C ASP A 79 38.79 19.55 2.42
N GLY A 80 38.35 20.75 2.81
CA GLY A 80 37.98 21.83 1.89
C GLY A 80 36.65 21.64 1.14
N LYS A 81 35.85 20.62 1.48
CA LYS A 81 34.51 20.39 0.92
C LYS A 81 33.43 20.65 1.96
N VAL A 82 32.42 21.42 1.58
CA VAL A 82 31.23 21.63 2.41
C VAL A 82 30.38 20.37 2.36
N CYS A 83 30.18 19.76 3.53
CA CYS A 83 29.43 18.54 3.74
C CYS A 83 28.25 18.85 4.65
N THR A 84 27.04 18.59 4.17
CA THR A 84 25.85 18.59 5.03
C THR A 84 25.83 17.34 5.88
N ASP A 85 25.40 17.50 7.12
CA ASP A 85 25.40 16.45 8.12
C ASP A 85 24.47 15.29 7.73
N PRO A 86 24.96 14.04 7.62
CA PRO A 86 24.12 12.86 7.39
C PRO A 86 23.06 12.62 8.47
N TYR A 87 23.32 13.07 9.70
CA TYR A 87 22.41 12.98 10.86
C TYR A 87 21.57 14.23 11.05
N ALA A 88 21.56 15.15 10.07
CA ALA A 88 20.66 16.30 10.07
C ALA A 88 19.20 15.82 10.14
N LYS A 89 18.46 16.38 11.09
CA LYS A 89 17.03 16.09 11.27
C LYS A 89 16.13 17.01 10.44
N GLU A 90 16.70 18.10 9.94
CA GLU A 90 16.06 19.13 9.12
C GLU A 90 17.07 19.68 8.11
N ILE A 91 16.61 19.99 6.90
CA ILE A 91 17.47 20.48 5.80
C ILE A 91 16.87 21.76 5.22
N ALA A 92 17.67 22.82 5.17
CA ALA A 92 17.34 24.08 4.50
C ALA A 92 17.86 24.12 3.06
N GLY A 93 17.22 24.94 2.21
CA GLY A 93 17.58 25.14 0.81
C GLY A 93 16.95 24.14 -0.17
N ARG A 94 15.99 23.33 0.30
CA ARG A 94 15.31 22.27 -0.46
C ARG A 94 13.79 22.34 -0.40
N GLU A 95 13.25 23.52 -0.16
CA GLU A 95 11.81 23.77 0.04
C GLU A 95 11.00 23.63 -1.26
N VAL A 96 11.65 23.67 -2.44
CA VAL A 96 10.98 23.62 -3.74
C VAL A 96 11.37 22.35 -4.50
N PHE A 97 10.41 21.44 -4.66
CA PHE A 97 10.60 20.18 -5.36
C PHE A 97 11.07 20.39 -6.81
N GLY A 98 12.08 19.64 -7.23
CA GLY A 98 12.60 19.68 -8.60
C GLY A 98 13.35 20.97 -8.96
N LYS A 99 13.61 21.85 -7.98
CA LYS A 99 14.50 22.99 -8.17
C LYS A 99 15.94 22.49 -8.19
N ARG A 100 16.62 22.65 -9.32
CA ARG A 100 18.06 22.37 -9.41
C ARG A 100 18.81 23.28 -8.44
N GLN A 101 19.70 22.68 -7.67
CA GLN A 101 20.62 23.43 -6.84
C GLN A 101 21.61 24.16 -7.75
N ASN A 102 21.88 25.43 -7.44
CA ASN A 102 22.93 26.19 -8.11
C ASN A 102 24.31 25.64 -7.66
N ASP A 103 25.39 26.06 -8.32
CA ASP A 103 26.77 25.70 -7.92
C ASP A 103 27.20 26.28 -6.54
N ASP A 104 26.27 26.86 -5.78
CA ASP A 104 26.49 27.32 -4.42
C ASP A 104 26.59 26.14 -3.45
N LYS A 105 27.83 25.82 -3.08
CA LYS A 105 28.18 24.76 -2.12
C LYS A 105 27.58 24.96 -0.72
N HIS A 106 27.09 26.16 -0.41
CA HIS A 106 26.46 26.50 0.86
C HIS A 106 24.93 26.61 0.74
N GLY A 107 24.36 26.30 -0.43
CA GLY A 107 22.93 26.40 -0.70
C GLY A 107 22.08 25.43 0.11
N VAL A 108 22.62 24.27 0.48
CA VAL A 108 21.98 23.24 1.32
C VAL A 108 22.66 23.19 2.68
N ARG A 109 21.90 23.27 3.77
CA ARG A 109 22.41 23.37 5.15
C ARG A 109 21.56 22.52 6.09
N ALA A 110 22.17 21.97 7.14
CA ALA A 110 21.44 21.31 8.21
C ALA A 110 20.83 22.35 9.16
N LYS A 111 19.58 22.16 9.60
CA LYS A 111 18.98 22.99 10.66
C LYS A 111 19.16 22.30 12.02
N ILE A 112 19.27 23.11 13.07
CA ILE A 112 19.38 22.62 14.44
C ILE A 112 17.97 22.44 14.99
N GLN A 113 17.52 21.20 15.16
CA GLN A 113 16.20 20.91 15.70
C GLN A 113 16.12 21.26 17.19
N VAL A 114 15.11 22.04 17.58
CA VAL A 114 14.86 22.46 18.98
C VAL A 114 13.40 22.44 19.41
N SER A 115 12.47 22.19 18.49
CA SER A 115 11.05 22.25 18.79
C SER A 115 10.56 20.95 19.42
N ASP A 116 9.98 21.07 20.61
CA ASP A 116 9.12 20.04 21.16
C ASP A 116 7.78 20.04 20.40
N TYR A 117 7.25 18.85 20.12
CA TYR A 117 5.94 18.68 19.49
C TYR A 117 4.96 18.09 20.50
N ASP A 118 3.79 18.70 20.64
CA ASP A 118 2.75 18.23 21.55
C ASP A 118 1.97 17.06 20.92
N TRP A 119 2.36 15.84 21.26
CA TRP A 119 1.64 14.62 20.87
C TRP A 119 0.32 14.42 21.64
N GLY A 120 0.11 15.11 22.77
CA GLY A 120 -1.01 14.84 23.67
C GLY A 120 -1.03 13.38 24.13
N GLU A 121 -2.15 12.69 23.89
CA GLU A 121 -2.33 11.27 24.24
C GLU A 121 -2.00 10.29 23.10
N ASP A 122 -1.50 10.80 21.97
CA ASP A 122 -1.20 10.00 20.79
C ASP A 122 -0.15 8.91 21.06
N ARG A 123 -0.40 7.71 20.53
CA ARG A 123 0.49 6.55 20.60
C ARG A 123 0.33 5.71 19.32
N PRO A 124 1.36 4.98 18.89
CA PRO A 124 1.25 4.02 17.79
C PRO A 124 0.09 3.04 17.99
N ILE A 125 -0.68 2.74 16.93
CA ILE A 125 -1.97 2.01 17.02
C ILE A 125 -1.76 0.49 17.17
N ARG A 126 -0.83 -0.09 16.40
CA ARG A 126 -0.46 -1.52 16.43
C ARG A 126 -1.62 -2.48 16.14
N HIS A 127 -2.30 -2.31 15.02
CA HIS A 127 -3.33 -3.24 14.52
C HIS A 127 -2.76 -4.67 14.36
N PRO A 128 -3.53 -5.73 14.61
CA PRO A 128 -3.12 -7.09 14.26
C PRO A 128 -2.89 -7.23 12.75
N TRP A 129 -1.83 -7.95 12.32
CA TRP A 129 -1.49 -8.13 10.89
C TRP A 129 -2.68 -8.59 10.03
N ASN A 130 -3.49 -9.50 10.56
CA ASN A 130 -4.63 -10.06 9.84
C ASN A 130 -5.79 -9.05 9.66
N GLU A 131 -5.84 -7.98 10.45
CA GLU A 131 -6.88 -6.93 10.37
C GLU A 131 -6.47 -5.73 9.50
N VAL A 132 -5.20 -5.67 9.10
CA VAL A 132 -4.67 -4.59 8.28
C VAL A 132 -5.13 -4.72 6.82
N VAL A 133 -5.61 -3.60 6.27
CA VAL A 133 -5.76 -3.35 4.83
C VAL A 133 -4.94 -2.11 4.51
N SER A 134 -3.81 -2.34 3.85
CA SER A 134 -2.80 -1.32 3.58
C SER A 134 -3.03 -0.60 2.25
N TYR A 135 -2.50 0.61 2.16
CA TYR A 135 -2.66 1.49 1.01
C TYR A 135 -1.34 2.24 0.72
N SER A 136 -0.70 1.90 -0.39
CA SER A 136 0.60 2.46 -0.80
C SER A 136 0.42 3.80 -1.49
N ILE A 137 1.11 4.82 -0.98
CA ILE A 137 1.02 6.21 -1.46
C ILE A 137 2.39 6.82 -1.74
N HIS A 138 2.43 7.69 -2.74
CA HIS A 138 3.47 8.69 -2.91
C HIS A 138 2.95 10.02 -2.38
N VAL A 139 3.52 10.58 -1.30
CA VAL A 139 3.00 11.81 -0.63
C VAL A 139 2.67 12.91 -1.63
N ARG A 140 3.63 13.24 -2.51
CA ARG A 140 3.40 14.22 -3.58
C ARG A 140 2.33 13.78 -4.58
N GLY A 141 2.54 12.68 -5.30
CA GLY A 141 1.63 12.19 -6.34
C GLY A 141 0.19 11.99 -5.92
N PHE A 142 -0.02 11.63 -4.65
CA PHE A 142 -1.33 11.35 -4.09
C PHE A 142 -2.29 12.53 -4.23
N THR A 143 -1.79 13.77 -4.06
CA THR A 143 -2.65 14.96 -4.10
C THR A 143 -2.17 16.09 -5.01
N LYS A 144 -1.04 15.94 -5.70
CA LYS A 144 -0.46 17.01 -6.54
C LYS A 144 -1.38 17.46 -7.68
N HIS A 145 -2.09 16.52 -8.31
CA HIS A 145 -2.97 16.82 -9.43
C HIS A 145 -4.14 17.72 -9.01
N SER A 146 -4.53 18.67 -9.87
CA SER A 146 -5.57 19.67 -9.55
C SER A 146 -6.97 19.09 -9.29
N SER A 147 -7.22 17.86 -9.75
CA SER A 147 -8.48 17.15 -9.50
C SER A 147 -8.60 16.62 -8.06
N SER A 148 -7.51 16.59 -7.28
CA SER A 148 -7.53 16.19 -5.86
C SER A 148 -8.42 17.08 -5.01
N LYS A 149 -8.55 18.36 -5.39
CA LYS A 149 -9.32 19.42 -4.70
C LYS A 149 -8.90 19.70 -3.26
N VAL A 150 -7.71 19.28 -2.87
CA VAL A 150 -7.09 19.70 -1.60
C VAL A 150 -6.45 21.08 -1.77
N LEU A 151 -6.30 21.80 -0.66
CA LEU A 151 -5.62 23.09 -0.58
C LEU A 151 -4.10 22.90 -0.70
N HIS A 152 -3.54 22.01 0.11
CA HIS A 152 -2.10 21.79 0.22
C HIS A 152 -1.64 20.63 -0.68
N ARG A 153 -1.59 20.88 -2.00
CA ARG A 153 -1.37 19.81 -2.99
C ARG A 153 0.06 19.25 -2.99
N GLY A 154 0.14 17.94 -2.82
CA GLY A 154 1.38 17.17 -2.89
C GLY A 154 2.29 17.36 -1.69
N THR A 155 1.69 17.58 -0.52
CA THR A 155 2.35 17.76 0.76
C THR A 155 1.76 16.81 1.82
N TYR A 156 2.37 16.75 3.00
CA TYR A 156 1.83 16.00 4.14
C TYR A 156 0.43 16.51 4.55
N GLN A 157 0.21 17.83 4.59
CA GLN A 157 -1.12 18.40 4.83
C GLN A 157 -2.15 17.95 3.77
N GLY A 158 -1.75 17.83 2.51
CA GLY A 158 -2.63 17.28 1.47
C GLY A 158 -3.06 15.83 1.74
N VAL A 159 -2.20 15.02 2.36
CA VAL A 159 -2.56 13.66 2.80
C VAL A 159 -3.59 13.72 3.94
N ILE A 160 -3.43 14.63 4.91
CA ILE A 160 -4.40 14.87 5.99
C ILE A 160 -5.77 15.20 5.43
N GLU A 161 -5.84 16.11 4.45
CA GLU A 161 -7.09 16.49 3.76
C GLU A 161 -7.78 15.30 3.06
N LYS A 162 -7.06 14.20 2.80
CA LYS A 162 -7.57 12.95 2.21
C LYS A 162 -7.86 11.84 3.22
N ILE A 163 -7.64 12.04 4.52
CA ILE A 163 -8.04 11.06 5.54
C ILE A 163 -9.52 10.65 5.44
N PRO A 164 -10.50 11.56 5.22
CA PRO A 164 -11.89 11.16 5.06
C PRO A 164 -12.12 10.17 3.92
N TYR A 165 -11.36 10.30 2.82
CA TYR A 165 -11.39 9.37 1.70
C TYR A 165 -10.86 7.99 2.08
N LEU A 166 -9.72 7.93 2.77
CA LEU A 166 -9.12 6.68 3.23
C LEU A 166 -10.04 5.93 4.20
N LYS A 167 -10.64 6.65 5.16
CA LYS A 167 -11.64 6.09 6.08
C LYS A 167 -12.86 5.58 5.33
N GLU A 168 -13.32 6.32 4.31
CA GLU A 168 -14.46 5.89 3.51
C GLU A 168 -14.17 4.60 2.75
N LEU A 169 -12.99 4.48 2.13
CA LEU A 169 -12.56 3.27 1.43
C LEU A 169 -12.45 2.07 2.40
N GLY A 170 -12.09 2.33 3.65
CA GLY A 170 -12.01 1.34 4.72
C GLY A 170 -10.60 0.80 4.97
N VAL A 171 -9.58 1.45 4.43
CA VAL A 171 -8.16 1.13 4.73
C VAL A 171 -7.77 1.65 6.12
N ASN A 172 -6.85 0.97 6.78
CA ASN A 172 -6.39 1.31 8.14
C ASN A 172 -4.86 1.37 8.28
N GLN A 173 -4.14 1.35 7.16
CA GLN A 173 -2.71 1.63 7.12
C GLN A 173 -2.35 2.33 5.81
N ILE A 174 -1.50 3.34 5.87
CA ILE A 174 -0.82 3.91 4.70
C ILE A 174 0.65 3.50 4.68
N GLN A 175 1.16 3.14 3.51
CA GLN A 175 2.58 2.90 3.25
C GLN A 175 3.12 4.05 2.39
N CYS A 176 3.89 4.94 3.00
CA CYS A 176 4.48 6.07 2.30
C CYS A 176 5.78 5.66 1.62
N MET A 177 5.84 5.85 0.30
CA MET A 177 7.10 5.90 -0.45
C MET A 177 8.09 6.91 0.19
N PRO A 178 9.40 6.84 -0.13
CA PRO A 178 10.44 7.64 0.51
C PRO A 178 10.03 9.07 0.89
N ILE A 179 10.01 9.33 2.20
CA ILE A 179 9.71 10.64 2.78
C ILE A 179 10.96 11.34 3.31
N TYR A 180 12.14 10.71 3.25
CA TYR A 180 13.39 11.32 3.69
C TYR A 180 13.91 12.34 2.66
N GLU A 181 14.85 13.19 3.05
CA GLU A 181 15.37 14.27 2.20
C GLU A 181 16.39 13.74 1.19
N PHE A 182 15.96 13.59 -0.06
CA PHE A 182 16.80 13.18 -1.20
C PHE A 182 16.94 14.31 -2.22
N ASP A 183 18.02 14.31 -3.01
CA ASP A 183 18.17 15.26 -4.11
C ASP A 183 17.37 14.81 -5.34
N GLU A 184 16.32 15.55 -5.70
CA GLU A 184 15.51 15.27 -6.89
C GLU A 184 16.31 15.42 -8.18
N CYS A 185 17.35 16.28 -8.19
CA CYS A 185 18.05 16.69 -9.40
C CYS A 185 19.50 16.21 -9.48
N ALA A 186 19.94 15.33 -8.56
CA ALA A 186 21.32 14.84 -8.52
C ALA A 186 21.75 14.05 -9.77
N LYS A 187 20.78 13.51 -10.52
CA LYS A 187 21.03 12.80 -11.78
C LYS A 187 20.55 13.64 -12.96
N THR A 188 20.78 13.14 -14.17
CA THR A 188 20.30 13.79 -15.40
C THR A 188 18.78 13.97 -15.45
N LYS A 189 18.05 13.14 -14.72
CA LYS A 189 16.59 13.13 -14.62
C LYS A 189 16.15 13.43 -13.20
N ILE A 190 14.92 13.95 -13.11
CA ILE A 190 14.29 14.15 -11.81
C ILE A 190 14.07 12.80 -11.13
N ASN A 191 14.45 12.67 -9.87
CA ASN A 191 14.08 11.56 -9.01
C ASN A 191 12.74 11.90 -8.37
N TYR A 192 11.65 11.41 -8.96
CA TYR A 192 10.31 11.64 -8.44
C TYR A 192 10.05 10.77 -7.21
N TRP A 193 10.41 9.48 -7.25
CA TRP A 193 10.12 8.51 -6.20
C TRP A 193 10.94 8.67 -4.91
N GLY A 194 12.15 9.21 -4.99
CA GLY A 194 13.01 9.43 -3.83
C GLY A 194 13.89 8.25 -3.41
N TYR A 195 13.94 7.16 -4.19
CA TYR A 195 14.88 6.07 -3.93
C TYR A 195 16.31 6.48 -4.29
N GLY A 196 17.28 6.18 -3.42
CA GLY A 196 18.70 6.49 -3.62
C GLY A 196 19.35 7.11 -2.37
N PRO A 197 20.59 7.63 -2.50
CA PRO A 197 21.27 8.36 -1.42
C PRO A 197 20.46 9.57 -0.94
N ALA A 198 20.42 9.78 0.38
CA ALA A 198 19.60 10.79 1.01
C ALA A 198 20.13 11.16 2.42
N PHE A 199 19.55 12.19 3.02
CA PHE A 199 19.64 12.49 4.44
C PHE A 199 18.48 11.76 5.14
N TYR A 200 18.73 10.55 5.65
CA TYR A 200 17.65 9.67 6.11
C TYR A 200 16.89 10.20 7.33
N PHE A 201 17.57 10.92 8.22
CA PHE A 201 16.97 11.48 9.44
C PHE A 201 16.09 12.72 9.20
N ALA A 202 16.18 13.35 8.03
CA ALA A 202 15.39 14.52 7.70
C ALA A 202 14.19 14.14 6.83
N PRO A 203 12.96 14.52 7.18
CA PRO A 203 11.84 14.42 6.27
C PRO A 203 12.01 15.40 5.10
N LYS A 204 11.43 15.07 3.95
CA LYS A 204 11.55 15.78 2.69
C LYS A 204 10.92 17.16 2.81
N GLU A 205 11.75 18.20 2.71
CA GLU A 205 11.29 19.57 2.95
C GLU A 205 10.30 20.02 1.87
N ALA A 206 10.53 19.62 0.62
CA ALA A 206 9.62 19.92 -0.49
C ALA A 206 8.24 19.21 -0.42
N TYR A 207 8.01 18.35 0.57
CA TYR A 207 6.70 17.78 0.90
C TYR A 207 5.99 18.56 2.03
N SER A 208 6.59 19.63 2.57
CA SER A 208 5.90 20.55 3.45
C SER A 208 5.12 21.59 2.63
N SER A 209 4.02 22.11 3.19
CA SER A 209 3.25 23.20 2.58
C SER A 209 3.68 24.58 3.06
N ASP A 210 4.36 24.66 4.20
CA ASP A 210 4.74 25.92 4.84
C ASP A 210 6.21 26.01 5.28
N GLY A 211 7.07 25.09 4.83
CA GLY A 211 8.51 25.14 5.10
C GLY A 211 8.93 24.50 6.43
N CYS A 212 8.10 23.62 7.00
CA CYS A 212 8.45 22.80 8.16
C CYS A 212 7.98 21.35 8.00
N ALA A 213 8.76 20.53 7.29
CA ALA A 213 8.41 19.13 7.06
C ALA A 213 8.35 18.28 8.34
N VAL A 214 9.16 18.58 9.36
CA VAL A 214 9.14 17.86 10.65
C VAL A 214 7.77 17.98 11.30
N ARG A 215 7.27 19.20 11.48
CA ARG A 215 5.95 19.41 12.08
C ARG A 215 4.86 18.79 11.22
N GLU A 216 4.86 19.02 9.90
CA GLU A 216 3.77 18.50 9.06
C GLU A 216 3.75 16.97 8.97
N LEU A 217 4.91 16.29 9.04
CA LEU A 217 4.95 14.83 9.15
C LEU A 217 4.34 14.36 10.48
N LYS A 218 4.68 15.02 11.60
CA LYS A 218 4.06 14.72 12.91
C LYS A 218 2.56 15.01 12.93
N ASP A 219 2.12 16.10 12.30
CA ASP A 219 0.70 16.43 12.13
C ASP A 219 -0.02 15.33 11.34
N MET A 220 0.61 14.84 10.26
CA MET A 220 0.06 13.79 9.42
C MET A 220 -0.09 12.48 10.20
N VAL A 221 0.95 12.06 10.92
CA VAL A 221 0.89 10.84 11.74
C VAL A 221 -0.19 10.97 12.81
N LYS A 222 -0.20 12.07 13.58
CA LYS A 222 -1.21 12.33 14.62
C LYS A 222 -2.64 12.34 14.05
N ALA A 223 -2.84 12.93 12.86
CA ALA A 223 -4.14 12.96 12.21
C ALA A 223 -4.58 11.57 11.72
N CYS A 224 -3.66 10.77 11.17
CA CYS A 224 -3.89 9.39 10.78
C CYS A 224 -4.24 8.53 12.01
N HIS A 225 -3.52 8.65 13.12
CA HIS A 225 -3.81 7.93 14.35
C HIS A 225 -5.19 8.26 14.92
N LYS A 226 -5.55 9.56 14.95
CA LYS A 226 -6.90 10.00 15.33
C LYS A 226 -8.00 9.41 14.44
N ALA A 227 -7.65 9.03 13.21
CA ALA A 227 -8.52 8.39 12.25
C ALA A 227 -8.49 6.85 12.29
N ASP A 228 -7.72 6.24 13.20
CA ASP A 228 -7.45 4.81 13.31
C ASP A 228 -6.70 4.22 12.10
N ILE A 229 -5.74 4.99 11.56
CA ILE A 229 -4.92 4.63 10.40
C ILE A 229 -3.44 4.62 10.81
N GLU A 230 -2.78 3.46 10.67
CA GLU A 230 -1.34 3.33 10.86
C GLU A 230 -0.55 4.05 9.76
N VAL A 231 0.62 4.60 10.10
CA VAL A 231 1.59 5.16 9.15
C VAL A 231 2.85 4.31 9.11
N VAL A 232 3.11 3.72 7.94
CA VAL A 232 4.32 2.94 7.66
C VAL A 232 5.17 3.68 6.64
N LEU A 233 6.49 3.71 6.84
CA LEU A 233 7.43 4.40 5.95
C LEU A 233 8.30 3.41 5.17
N GLU A 234 8.46 3.64 3.87
CA GLU A 234 9.46 2.93 3.06
C GLU A 234 10.86 3.50 3.31
N MET A 235 11.72 2.69 3.92
CA MET A 235 13.10 3.00 4.29
C MET A 235 14.04 1.94 3.68
N PRO A 236 14.22 1.92 2.35
CA PRO A 236 15.04 0.87 1.71
C PRO A 236 16.54 1.06 1.95
N PHE A 237 16.97 2.29 2.25
CA PHE A 237 18.36 2.74 2.36
C PHE A 237 19.21 2.46 1.09
N ALA A 238 20.18 3.34 0.85
CA ALA A 238 21.16 3.13 -0.23
C ALA A 238 22.26 2.18 0.23
N ALA A 239 22.89 1.51 -0.75
CA ALA A 239 24.08 0.71 -0.49
C ALA A 239 25.18 1.55 0.16
N GLY A 240 25.84 0.97 1.16
CA GLY A 240 26.93 1.61 1.91
C GLY A 240 26.52 2.23 3.25
N ILE A 241 25.22 2.28 3.57
CA ILE A 241 24.77 2.62 4.93
C ILE A 241 25.29 1.58 5.93
N SER A 242 25.68 2.01 7.13
CA SER A 242 25.99 1.06 8.20
C SER A 242 24.73 0.50 8.84
N GLU A 243 24.78 -0.75 9.30
CA GLU A 243 23.67 -1.39 10.02
C GLU A 243 23.24 -0.60 11.27
N GLN A 244 24.23 0.00 11.96
CA GLN A 244 23.98 0.83 13.14
C GLN A 244 23.21 2.10 12.79
N GLU A 245 23.64 2.81 11.74
CA GLU A 245 22.99 4.05 11.27
C GLU A 245 21.56 3.76 10.78
N ALA A 246 21.36 2.66 10.04
CA ALA A 246 20.03 2.25 9.62
C ALA A 246 19.12 1.97 10.82
N ALA A 247 19.56 1.17 11.78
CA ALA A 247 18.79 0.87 12.99
C ALA A 247 18.51 2.13 13.82
N GLU A 248 19.49 3.02 13.97
CA GLU A 248 19.34 4.31 14.66
C GLU A 248 18.30 5.20 13.97
N CYS A 249 18.32 5.28 12.65
CA CYS A 249 17.33 6.00 11.86
C CYS A 249 15.91 5.44 12.08
N LEU A 250 15.73 4.12 12.04
CA LEU A 250 14.42 3.51 12.29
C LEU A 250 13.91 3.78 13.71
N ARG A 251 14.78 3.65 14.72
CA ARG A 251 14.44 3.99 16.11
C ARG A 251 14.07 5.47 16.24
N PHE A 252 14.80 6.35 15.56
CA PHE A 252 14.51 7.78 15.54
C PHE A 252 13.10 8.06 15.00
N TYR A 253 12.72 7.52 13.84
CA TYR A 253 11.37 7.72 13.31
C TYR A 253 10.27 7.12 14.20
N MET A 254 10.53 5.97 14.82
CA MET A 254 9.61 5.35 15.77
C MET A 254 9.35 6.27 16.98
N MET A 255 10.40 6.84 17.57
CA MET A 255 10.28 7.63 18.80
C MET A 255 9.88 9.08 18.54
N GLU A 256 10.43 9.71 17.50
CA GLU A 256 10.24 11.13 17.22
C GLU A 256 8.93 11.41 16.46
N TYR A 257 8.52 10.48 15.58
CA TYR A 257 7.38 10.65 14.68
C TYR A 257 6.24 9.68 14.95
N HIS A 258 6.36 8.79 15.95
CA HIS A 258 5.34 7.78 16.28
C HIS A 258 4.97 6.84 15.12
N VAL A 259 5.88 6.61 14.17
CA VAL A 259 5.65 5.73 13.02
C VAL A 259 5.37 4.29 13.46
N ASP A 260 4.36 3.64 12.85
CA ASP A 260 3.91 2.28 13.22
C ASP A 260 4.74 1.16 12.60
N GLY A 261 5.52 1.45 11.56
CA GLY A 261 6.27 0.44 10.83
C GLY A 261 7.17 0.94 9.73
N PHE A 262 7.97 0.01 9.21
CA PHE A 262 8.93 0.28 8.15
C PHE A 262 8.91 -0.83 7.09
N VAL A 263 8.93 -0.43 5.82
CA VAL A 263 9.28 -1.32 4.72
C VAL A 263 10.76 -1.15 4.41
N VAL A 264 11.56 -2.17 4.65
CA VAL A 264 13.03 -2.14 4.48
C VAL A 264 13.49 -3.04 3.35
N ASN A 265 14.68 -2.76 2.80
CA ASN A 265 15.34 -3.65 1.86
C ASN A 265 16.24 -4.64 2.61
N PRO A 266 15.87 -5.94 2.70
CA PRO A 266 16.63 -6.92 3.46
C PRO A 266 17.99 -7.28 2.85
N TYR A 267 18.29 -6.80 1.63
CA TYR A 267 19.61 -6.94 1.01
C TYR A 267 20.60 -5.84 1.42
N ILE A 268 20.11 -4.75 2.01
CA ILE A 268 20.92 -3.61 2.46
C ILE A 268 21.04 -3.60 3.98
N VAL A 269 19.95 -3.92 4.68
CA VAL A 269 19.91 -3.93 6.15
C VAL A 269 19.52 -5.32 6.63
N SER A 270 20.25 -5.83 7.62
CA SER A 270 20.06 -7.19 8.14
C SER A 270 18.70 -7.35 8.81
N TRP A 271 17.84 -8.15 8.17
CA TRP A 271 16.53 -8.51 8.70
C TRP A 271 16.61 -9.15 10.09
N GLU A 272 17.61 -9.99 10.34
CA GLU A 272 17.81 -10.64 11.64
C GLU A 272 18.20 -9.64 12.73
N LEU A 273 19.06 -8.67 12.40
CA LEU A 273 19.50 -7.64 13.34
C LEU A 273 18.33 -6.74 13.75
N LEU A 274 17.55 -6.27 12.77
CA LEU A 274 16.36 -5.46 13.04
C LEU A 274 15.33 -6.20 13.89
N ASN A 275 15.10 -7.49 13.64
CA ASN A 275 14.18 -8.30 14.45
C ASN A 275 14.70 -8.59 15.86
N LYS A 276 16.01 -8.50 16.10
CA LYS A 276 16.62 -8.68 17.44
C LYS A 276 16.72 -7.36 18.21
N ASP A 277 16.57 -6.23 17.55
CA ASP A 277 16.58 -4.91 18.16
C ASP A 277 15.49 -4.78 19.24
N PRO A 278 15.84 -4.45 20.49
CA PRO A 278 14.86 -4.37 21.58
C PRO A 278 13.84 -3.25 21.40
N PHE A 279 14.19 -2.16 20.69
CA PHE A 279 13.28 -1.04 20.45
C PHE A 279 12.26 -1.38 19.35
N LEU A 280 12.68 -2.15 18.34
CA LEU A 280 11.84 -2.46 17.18
C LEU A 280 10.99 -3.73 17.34
N LYS A 281 10.99 -4.40 18.50
CA LYS A 281 10.27 -5.67 18.70
C LYS A 281 8.76 -5.61 18.42
N ASP A 282 8.13 -4.49 18.75
CA ASP A 282 6.69 -4.31 18.60
C ASP A 282 6.31 -3.53 17.33
N ILE A 283 7.29 -3.12 16.54
CA ILE A 283 7.05 -2.31 15.34
C ILE A 283 6.75 -3.21 14.14
N ARG A 284 5.96 -2.71 13.19
CA ARG A 284 5.67 -3.45 11.96
C ARG A 284 6.85 -3.38 11.00
N LEU A 285 7.77 -4.33 11.09
CA LEU A 285 8.84 -4.50 10.10
C LEU A 285 8.31 -5.29 8.90
N MET A 286 8.53 -4.74 7.71
CA MET A 286 7.97 -5.23 6.46
C MET A 286 9.04 -5.28 5.36
N ARG A 287 8.79 -6.11 4.34
CA ARG A 287 9.60 -6.15 3.12
C ARG A 287 8.71 -6.36 1.90
N LYS A 288 9.08 -5.74 0.78
CA LYS A 288 8.42 -6.00 -0.50
C LYS A 288 8.94 -7.30 -1.09
N ASP A 289 8.02 -8.11 -1.59
CA ASP A 289 8.28 -9.39 -2.24
C ASP A 289 7.28 -9.55 -3.38
N ASP A 290 7.76 -9.83 -4.59
CA ASP A 290 6.92 -9.93 -5.78
C ASP A 290 6.26 -11.31 -5.95
N GLY A 291 6.46 -12.24 -5.01
CA GLY A 291 5.96 -13.63 -5.13
C GLY A 291 4.45 -13.69 -5.28
N PHE A 292 3.70 -13.08 -4.37
CA PHE A 292 2.24 -13.02 -4.43
C PHE A 292 1.76 -12.32 -5.72
N GLN A 293 2.39 -11.19 -6.06
CA GLN A 293 2.10 -10.43 -7.27
C GLN A 293 2.23 -11.32 -8.52
N ASN A 294 3.38 -11.97 -8.69
CA ASN A 294 3.68 -12.76 -9.87
C ASN A 294 2.70 -13.93 -10.01
N VAL A 295 2.41 -14.63 -8.91
CA VAL A 295 1.44 -15.75 -8.91
C VAL A 295 0.05 -15.27 -9.29
N MET A 296 -0.46 -14.23 -8.62
CA MET A 296 -1.84 -13.76 -8.84
C MET A 296 -2.03 -13.14 -10.22
N ARG A 297 -1.04 -12.41 -10.75
CA ARG A 297 -1.12 -11.85 -12.12
C ARG A 297 -1.15 -12.95 -13.17
N ARG A 298 -0.29 -13.97 -13.05
CA ARG A 298 -0.25 -15.12 -13.97
C ARG A 298 -1.55 -15.93 -13.91
N PHE A 299 -2.09 -16.14 -12.71
CA PHE A 299 -3.38 -16.81 -12.56
C PHE A 299 -4.53 -16.00 -13.17
N LEU A 300 -4.60 -14.69 -12.90
CA LEU A 300 -5.58 -13.77 -13.48
C LEU A 300 -5.55 -13.78 -15.01
N LYS A 301 -4.35 -13.67 -15.60
CA LYS A 301 -4.10 -13.80 -17.04
C LYS A 301 -4.53 -15.15 -17.60
N GLY A 302 -4.46 -16.20 -16.80
CA GLY A 302 -4.79 -17.56 -17.19
C GLY A 302 -3.60 -18.31 -17.75
N ASP A 303 -2.42 -18.15 -17.13
CA ASP A 303 -1.22 -18.92 -17.43
C ASP A 303 -1.31 -20.37 -16.91
N GLU A 304 -0.57 -21.26 -17.56
CA GLU A 304 -0.47 -22.68 -17.20
C GLU A 304 0.20 -22.93 -15.86
N ASN A 305 -0.17 -24.03 -15.23
CA ASN A 305 0.47 -24.58 -14.03
C ASN A 305 0.47 -23.63 -12.81
N MET A 306 -0.61 -22.87 -12.61
CA MET A 306 -0.67 -21.87 -11.52
C MET A 306 -1.39 -22.34 -10.25
N VAL A 307 -2.19 -23.42 -10.31
CA VAL A 307 -3.14 -23.78 -9.22
C VAL A 307 -2.45 -24.00 -7.87
N ASN A 308 -1.33 -24.73 -7.83
CA ASN A 308 -0.61 -25.01 -6.58
C ASN A 308 0.02 -23.74 -5.97
N ASP A 309 0.59 -22.88 -6.81
CA ASP A 309 1.19 -21.62 -6.36
C ASP A 309 0.12 -20.66 -5.82
N VAL A 310 -1.07 -20.65 -6.45
CA VAL A 310 -2.23 -19.89 -5.98
C VAL A 310 -2.71 -20.41 -4.64
N ILE A 311 -2.81 -21.74 -4.46
CA ILE A 311 -3.17 -22.34 -3.16
C ILE A 311 -2.21 -21.88 -2.06
N SER A 312 -0.91 -21.94 -2.32
CA SER A 312 0.12 -21.46 -1.38
C SER A 312 -0.04 -19.97 -1.07
N SER A 313 -0.24 -19.15 -2.10
CA SER A 313 -0.36 -17.69 -1.96
C SER A 313 -1.66 -17.27 -1.25
N LEU A 314 -2.77 -17.97 -1.46
CA LEU A 314 -4.04 -17.71 -0.77
C LEU A 314 -3.96 -18.00 0.73
N GLY A 315 -3.08 -18.90 1.16
CA GLY A 315 -2.86 -19.26 2.58
C GLY A 315 -1.75 -18.46 3.27
N HIS A 316 -1.16 -17.47 2.60
CA HIS A 316 -0.02 -16.71 3.12
C HIS A 316 -0.36 -15.95 4.41
N ASN A 317 0.57 -15.95 5.38
CA ASN A 317 0.45 -15.24 6.65
C ASN A 317 1.57 -14.20 6.80
N SER A 318 1.23 -12.92 6.60
CA SER A 318 2.16 -11.80 6.63
C SER A 318 2.90 -11.60 7.95
N ALA A 319 2.31 -12.01 9.07
CA ALA A 319 2.96 -11.89 10.39
C ALA A 319 4.20 -12.80 10.52
N SER A 320 4.28 -13.86 9.72
CA SER A 320 5.39 -14.82 9.78
C SER A 320 6.68 -14.31 9.15
N ASP A 321 6.59 -13.41 8.17
CA ASP A 321 7.74 -13.05 7.34
C ASP A 321 7.79 -11.57 6.90
N GLY A 322 6.84 -10.75 7.34
CA GLY A 322 6.76 -9.31 7.07
C GLY A 322 6.33 -8.95 5.65
N LYS A 323 5.84 -9.90 4.84
CA LYS A 323 5.46 -9.63 3.44
C LYS A 323 3.98 -9.27 3.33
N CYS A 324 3.67 -8.19 2.61
CA CYS A 324 2.29 -7.89 2.20
C CYS A 324 1.93 -8.57 0.89
N ASN A 325 0.64 -8.87 0.74
CA ASN A 325 0.07 -9.26 -0.53
C ASN A 325 -0.24 -8.01 -1.34
N TYR A 326 0.20 -7.95 -2.59
CA TYR A 326 -0.20 -6.91 -3.52
C TYR A 326 -0.19 -7.48 -4.93
N ILE A 327 -1.06 -6.95 -5.79
CA ILE A 327 -1.05 -7.26 -7.23
C ILE A 327 -0.37 -6.15 -8.01
N THR A 328 -0.31 -4.94 -7.48
CA THR A 328 0.27 -3.76 -8.09
C THR A 328 1.03 -2.97 -7.05
N ALA A 329 2.10 -2.31 -7.49
CA ALA A 329 2.99 -1.51 -6.66
C ALA A 329 3.50 -0.32 -7.50
N GLN A 330 4.29 0.55 -6.88
CA GLN A 330 4.91 1.69 -7.56
C GLN A 330 5.78 1.27 -8.76
N THR A 331 6.42 0.10 -8.66
CA THR A 331 7.15 -0.52 -9.77
C THR A 331 6.23 -1.46 -10.54
N GLY A 332 6.24 -1.38 -11.86
CA GLY A 332 5.36 -2.14 -12.74
C GLY A 332 4.11 -1.35 -13.13
N PHE A 333 3.13 -2.05 -13.70
CA PHE A 333 1.87 -1.45 -14.11
C PHE A 333 0.94 -1.14 -12.93
N THR A 334 0.15 -0.06 -13.08
CA THR A 334 -1.11 0.13 -12.37
C THR A 334 -2.09 -0.99 -12.71
N LEU A 335 -3.16 -1.18 -11.92
CA LEU A 335 -4.07 -2.31 -12.14
C LEU A 335 -4.84 -2.18 -13.45
N ARG A 336 -5.15 -0.94 -13.87
CA ARG A 336 -5.76 -0.70 -15.16
C ARG A 336 -4.81 -0.98 -16.31
N ASP A 337 -3.54 -0.62 -16.16
CA ASP A 337 -2.54 -0.82 -17.22
C ASP A 337 -2.18 -2.31 -17.34
N LEU A 338 -2.19 -3.05 -16.23
CA LEU A 338 -1.99 -4.50 -16.20
C LEU A 338 -2.95 -5.25 -17.13
N VAL A 339 -4.18 -4.77 -17.28
CA VAL A 339 -5.20 -5.36 -18.17
C VAL A 339 -5.34 -4.63 -19.51
N SER A 340 -4.50 -3.63 -19.77
CA SER A 340 -4.59 -2.78 -20.97
C SER A 340 -3.34 -2.80 -21.85
N TYR A 341 -2.20 -3.30 -21.37
CA TYR A 341 -0.94 -3.27 -22.08
C TYR A 341 -0.21 -4.63 -22.00
N ASP A 342 0.31 -5.10 -23.13
CA ASP A 342 1.20 -6.28 -23.18
C ASP A 342 2.67 -5.87 -23.05
N CYS A 343 3.01 -4.65 -23.49
CA CYS A 343 4.37 -4.11 -23.46
C CYS A 343 4.44 -2.83 -22.63
N LYS A 344 5.61 -2.56 -22.06
CA LYS A 344 5.88 -1.28 -21.38
C LYS A 344 6.11 -0.14 -22.39
N HIS A 345 5.66 1.06 -22.02
CA HIS A 345 5.74 2.31 -22.78
C HIS A 345 6.43 3.38 -21.91
N ASN A 346 7.72 3.19 -21.65
CA ASN A 346 8.54 4.06 -20.78
C ASN A 346 9.30 5.13 -21.59
N GLU A 347 8.91 5.41 -22.84
CA GLU A 347 9.62 6.35 -23.72
C GLU A 347 9.75 7.75 -23.09
N GLU A 348 8.74 8.20 -22.35
CA GLU A 348 8.75 9.48 -21.63
C GLU A 348 9.84 9.57 -20.55
N ASN A 349 10.41 8.44 -20.10
CA ASN A 349 11.54 8.41 -19.17
C ASN A 349 12.86 8.76 -19.84
N GLY A 350 12.96 8.72 -21.18
CA GLY A 350 14.19 9.05 -21.90
C GLY A 350 15.32 8.02 -21.73
N GLU A 351 15.00 6.73 -21.62
CA GLU A 351 15.97 5.60 -21.60
C GLU A 351 15.73 4.64 -22.74
N ASN A 352 15.18 5.11 -23.86
CA ASN A 352 14.86 4.25 -25.01
C ASN A 352 14.05 2.99 -24.62
N ASN A 353 13.16 3.12 -23.63
CA ASN A 353 12.33 2.03 -23.09
C ASN A 353 13.14 0.83 -22.53
N THR A 354 14.38 1.05 -22.07
CA THR A 354 15.23 0.01 -21.45
C THR A 354 15.10 -0.06 -19.93
N ASP A 355 14.38 0.86 -19.32
CA ASP A 355 14.13 0.90 -17.88
C ASP A 355 12.81 0.20 -17.51
N GLY A 356 12.66 -0.17 -16.24
CA GLY A 356 11.49 -0.89 -15.73
C GLY A 356 11.50 -2.40 -16.01
N PRO A 357 10.57 -3.16 -15.41
CA PRO A 357 10.50 -4.61 -15.61
C PRO A 357 9.98 -4.97 -17.00
N ASP A 358 10.65 -5.90 -17.68
CA ASP A 358 10.18 -6.43 -18.98
C ASP A 358 8.95 -7.34 -18.81
N TYR A 359 8.98 -8.21 -17.80
CA TYR A 359 7.91 -9.17 -17.55
C TYR A 359 6.92 -8.63 -16.52
N ASN A 360 5.77 -8.17 -16.99
CA ASN A 360 4.72 -7.61 -16.12
C ASN A 360 3.61 -8.63 -15.79
N TYR A 361 3.61 -9.79 -16.46
CA TYR A 361 2.53 -10.78 -16.43
C TYR A 361 1.16 -10.18 -16.75
N SER A 362 1.14 -9.21 -17.66
CA SER A 362 -0.02 -8.44 -18.08
C SER A 362 -0.73 -9.07 -19.28
N TRP A 363 -1.94 -8.59 -19.55
CA TRP A 363 -2.70 -8.95 -20.75
C TRP A 363 -3.62 -7.81 -21.17
N ASN A 364 -3.42 -7.27 -22.37
CA ASN A 364 -4.18 -6.14 -22.89
C ASN A 364 -5.67 -6.41 -23.21
N CYS A 365 -6.13 -7.66 -23.01
CA CYS A 365 -7.51 -8.09 -23.23
C CYS A 365 -7.99 -7.94 -24.69
N GLY A 366 -7.07 -7.95 -25.66
CA GLY A 366 -7.35 -7.95 -27.10
C GLY A 366 -7.19 -6.59 -27.80
N ALA A 367 -6.69 -5.56 -27.13
CA ALA A 367 -6.29 -4.31 -27.77
C ALA A 367 -5.22 -3.61 -26.93
N GLU A 368 -4.14 -3.11 -27.51
CA GLU A 368 -3.13 -2.37 -26.75
C GLU A 368 -3.65 -0.96 -26.36
N GLY A 369 -3.47 -0.58 -25.10
CA GLY A 369 -3.85 0.73 -24.57
C GLY A 369 -5.35 1.00 -24.55
N GLN A 370 -5.74 2.27 -24.74
CA GLN A 370 -7.14 2.69 -24.65
C GLN A 370 -7.99 2.07 -25.78
N SER A 371 -9.13 1.47 -25.42
CA SER A 371 -10.06 0.87 -26.38
C SER A 371 -11.49 1.40 -26.21
N ARG A 372 -12.22 1.49 -27.33
CA ARG A 372 -13.66 1.78 -27.37
C ARG A 372 -14.51 0.52 -27.62
N LYS A 373 -13.88 -0.64 -27.85
CA LYS A 373 -14.59 -1.91 -28.08
C LYS A 373 -15.22 -2.38 -26.77
N ARG A 374 -16.55 -2.44 -26.72
CA ARG A 374 -17.31 -2.77 -25.50
C ARG A 374 -16.91 -4.11 -24.88
N SER A 375 -16.67 -5.14 -25.71
CA SER A 375 -16.21 -6.45 -25.24
C SER A 375 -14.88 -6.36 -24.49
N VAL A 376 -13.89 -5.63 -25.03
CA VAL A 376 -12.59 -5.41 -24.38
C VAL A 376 -12.75 -4.62 -23.09
N VAL A 377 -13.51 -3.51 -23.13
CA VAL A 377 -13.71 -2.66 -21.94
C VAL A 377 -14.40 -3.42 -20.80
N ASN A 378 -15.42 -4.21 -21.11
CA ASN A 378 -16.14 -5.01 -20.12
C ASN A 378 -15.25 -6.11 -19.53
N LEU A 379 -14.50 -6.82 -20.38
CA LEU A 379 -13.54 -7.83 -19.93
C LEU A 379 -12.49 -7.23 -18.98
N ARG A 380 -11.93 -6.06 -19.32
CA ARG A 380 -10.99 -5.35 -18.43
C ARG A 380 -11.61 -4.96 -17.10
N LYS A 381 -12.85 -4.47 -17.10
CA LYS A 381 -13.57 -4.16 -15.86
C LYS A 381 -13.72 -5.42 -14.99
N SER A 382 -14.10 -6.55 -15.56
CA SER A 382 -14.19 -7.82 -14.83
C SER A 382 -12.83 -8.31 -14.32
N GLN A 383 -11.75 -8.19 -15.12
CA GLN A 383 -10.39 -8.57 -14.70
C GLN A 383 -9.87 -7.70 -13.55
N ILE A 384 -10.12 -6.39 -13.56
CA ILE A 384 -9.79 -5.49 -12.45
C ILE A 384 -10.52 -5.92 -11.17
N ARG A 385 -11.81 -6.24 -11.27
CA ARG A 385 -12.59 -6.74 -10.12
C ARG A 385 -12.09 -8.09 -9.63
N ASN A 386 -11.71 -9.00 -10.53
CA ASN A 386 -11.11 -10.28 -10.16
C ASN A 386 -9.78 -10.09 -9.44
N ALA A 387 -8.95 -9.13 -9.85
CA ALA A 387 -7.71 -8.81 -9.14
C ALA A 387 -8.00 -8.35 -7.70
N PHE A 388 -8.97 -7.45 -7.49
CA PHE A 388 -9.37 -7.06 -6.13
C PHE A 388 -9.90 -8.24 -5.31
N LEU A 389 -10.65 -9.16 -5.92
CA LEU A 389 -11.11 -10.37 -5.24
C LEU A 389 -9.95 -11.31 -4.86
N LEU A 390 -9.00 -11.54 -5.78
CA LEU A 390 -7.80 -12.34 -5.51
C LEU A 390 -6.97 -11.75 -4.35
N LEU A 391 -6.88 -10.42 -4.28
CA LEU A 391 -6.14 -9.72 -3.23
C LEU A 391 -6.88 -9.74 -1.88
N LEU A 392 -8.16 -9.34 -1.88
CA LEU A 392 -8.94 -9.10 -0.66
C LEU A 392 -9.57 -10.36 -0.06
N LEU A 393 -9.61 -11.48 -0.80
CA LEU A 393 -10.05 -12.78 -0.27
C LEU A 393 -8.90 -13.70 0.18
N ALA A 394 -7.64 -13.36 -0.16
CA ALA A 394 -6.47 -14.09 0.31
C ALA A 394 -6.25 -13.87 1.82
N GLN A 395 -5.66 -14.85 2.51
CA GLN A 395 -5.16 -14.66 3.87
C GLN A 395 -3.99 -13.65 3.88
N GLY A 396 -3.63 -13.13 5.05
CA GLY A 396 -2.54 -12.15 5.21
C GLY A 396 -2.97 -10.69 5.01
N THR A 397 -2.01 -9.80 4.85
CA THR A 397 -2.23 -8.35 4.77
C THR A 397 -2.26 -7.87 3.32
N PRO A 398 -3.42 -7.48 2.76
CA PRO A 398 -3.48 -6.86 1.44
C PRO A 398 -2.93 -5.42 1.47
N CYS A 399 -2.22 -5.04 0.40
CA CYS A 399 -1.76 -3.69 0.13
C CYS A 399 -2.23 -3.25 -1.27
N LEU A 400 -3.00 -2.17 -1.31
CA LEU A 400 -3.53 -1.58 -2.54
C LEU A 400 -2.58 -0.48 -3.03
N LEU A 401 -2.29 -0.43 -4.32
CA LEU A 401 -1.64 0.73 -4.93
C LEU A 401 -2.65 1.86 -5.08
N SER A 402 -2.25 3.06 -4.67
CA SER A 402 -3.16 4.20 -4.69
C SER A 402 -3.74 4.53 -6.07
N GLY A 403 -5.06 4.67 -6.10
CA GLY A 403 -5.85 5.03 -7.26
C GLY A 403 -6.31 3.88 -8.15
N ASP A 404 -5.87 2.65 -7.90
CA ASP A 404 -6.36 1.48 -8.65
C ASP A 404 -7.87 1.27 -8.48
N GLU A 405 -8.42 1.63 -7.32
CA GLU A 405 -9.85 1.59 -6.98
C GLU A 405 -10.71 2.60 -7.78
N PHE A 406 -10.08 3.52 -8.52
CA PHE A 406 -10.76 4.42 -9.45
C PHE A 406 -10.06 4.50 -10.83
N TYR A 407 -9.43 3.40 -11.26
CA TYR A 407 -8.89 3.25 -12.61
C TYR A 407 -7.69 4.16 -12.92
N ASN A 408 -6.78 4.33 -11.95
CA ASN A 408 -5.49 4.97 -12.16
C ASN A 408 -4.75 4.37 -13.38
N THR A 409 -4.00 5.20 -14.10
CA THR A 409 -3.24 4.78 -15.29
C THR A 409 -2.01 5.65 -15.43
N GLN A 410 -0.91 5.01 -15.77
CA GLN A 410 0.35 5.61 -16.18
C GLN A 410 0.54 5.45 -17.71
N LYS A 411 -0.54 5.13 -18.43
CA LYS A 411 -0.59 4.95 -19.89
C LYS A 411 0.39 3.90 -20.42
N GLY A 412 0.66 2.86 -19.63
CA GLY A 412 1.61 1.82 -19.98
C GLY A 412 3.06 2.16 -19.61
N ASN A 413 3.33 3.29 -18.96
CA ASN A 413 4.61 3.48 -18.29
C ASN A 413 4.63 2.66 -16.99
N ASN A 414 5.53 1.69 -16.88
CA ASN A 414 5.62 0.78 -15.74
C ASN A 414 6.77 1.13 -14.78
N ASN A 415 7.38 2.30 -14.97
CA ASN A 415 8.51 2.77 -14.19
C ASN A 415 8.52 4.29 -14.12
N VAL A 416 7.48 4.90 -13.57
CA VAL A 416 7.29 6.37 -13.53
C VAL A 416 8.21 7.10 -12.54
N TYR A 417 9.41 6.56 -12.28
CA TYR A 417 10.34 7.02 -11.24
C TYR A 417 10.84 8.46 -11.45
N CYS A 418 10.78 8.97 -12.69
CA CYS A 418 11.21 10.31 -13.05
C CYS A 418 10.09 11.20 -13.61
N GLN A 419 8.83 10.86 -13.33
CA GLN A 419 7.67 11.56 -13.88
C GLN A 419 6.92 12.38 -12.81
N ASP A 420 7.49 13.52 -12.38
CA ASP A 420 6.75 14.52 -11.57
C ASP A 420 5.78 15.34 -12.43
N ASN A 421 4.80 14.65 -13.03
CA ASN A 421 3.80 15.24 -13.91
C ASN A 421 2.51 14.38 -13.90
N ALA A 422 1.57 14.68 -14.79
CA ALA A 422 0.28 14.00 -14.86
C ALA A 422 0.36 12.48 -15.12
N THR A 423 1.49 11.94 -15.59
CA THR A 423 1.72 10.49 -15.69
C THR A 423 1.98 9.87 -14.31
N GLY A 424 2.70 10.56 -13.41
CA GLY A 424 3.00 10.08 -12.05
C GLY A 424 2.01 10.55 -10.96
N TRP A 425 1.20 11.57 -11.22
CA TRP A 425 0.21 12.10 -10.27
C TRP A 425 -1.15 11.40 -10.39
N LEU A 426 -1.85 11.21 -9.28
CA LEU A 426 -3.19 10.61 -9.30
C LEU A 426 -4.25 11.57 -9.85
N ASP A 427 -4.93 11.15 -10.92
CA ASP A 427 -6.10 11.87 -11.43
C ASP A 427 -7.41 11.41 -10.77
N TRP A 428 -7.80 12.17 -9.75
CA TRP A 428 -9.06 12.04 -9.02
C TRP A 428 -10.33 12.38 -9.83
N SER A 429 -10.21 12.86 -11.07
CA SER A 429 -11.39 13.15 -11.91
C SER A 429 -12.21 11.89 -12.18
N ARG A 430 -11.55 10.73 -12.27
CA ARG A 430 -12.17 9.44 -12.55
C ARG A 430 -13.13 9.00 -11.46
N LEU A 431 -12.72 9.13 -10.20
CA LEU A 431 -13.56 8.84 -9.04
C LEU A 431 -14.88 9.64 -9.07
N LYS A 432 -14.85 10.88 -9.57
CA LYS A 432 -16.06 11.71 -9.70
C LYS A 432 -16.96 11.25 -10.85
N SER A 433 -16.37 10.78 -11.94
CA SER A 433 -17.11 10.36 -13.13
C SER A 433 -17.63 8.92 -13.08
N ASP A 434 -16.93 8.02 -12.38
CA ASP A 434 -17.25 6.60 -12.24
C ASP A 434 -16.83 6.13 -10.85
N ARG A 435 -17.76 6.24 -9.88
CA ARG A 435 -17.57 5.77 -8.49
C ARG A 435 -17.77 4.26 -8.35
N GLY A 436 -18.25 3.57 -9.37
CA GLY A 436 -18.71 2.19 -9.25
C GLY A 436 -17.62 1.21 -8.81
N LEU A 437 -16.38 1.39 -9.24
CA LEU A 437 -15.27 0.55 -8.76
C LEU A 437 -14.88 0.88 -7.31
N PHE A 438 -14.89 2.15 -6.94
CA PHE A 438 -14.59 2.56 -5.56
C PHE A 438 -15.58 1.95 -4.58
N ASP A 439 -16.89 2.04 -4.86
CA ASP A 439 -17.92 1.46 -4.00
C ASP A 439 -17.82 -0.08 -3.96
N TYR A 440 -17.44 -0.71 -5.08
CA TYR A 440 -17.17 -2.14 -5.14
C TYR A 440 -16.02 -2.55 -4.23
N VAL A 441 -14.87 -1.86 -4.31
CA VAL A 441 -13.68 -2.16 -3.48
C VAL A 441 -13.97 -1.89 -1.99
N LYS A 442 -14.65 -0.78 -1.68
CA LYS A 442 -15.11 -0.46 -0.32
C LYS A 442 -15.98 -1.59 0.26
N ALA A 443 -16.95 -2.06 -0.51
CA ALA A 443 -17.82 -3.17 -0.09
C ALA A 443 -17.02 -4.46 0.12
N LEU A 444 -16.02 -4.76 -0.71
CA LEU A 444 -15.13 -5.92 -0.51
C LEU A 444 -14.26 -5.81 0.74
N ILE A 445 -13.72 -4.61 1.03
CA ILE A 445 -12.94 -4.38 2.26
C ILE A 445 -13.83 -4.59 3.49
N THR A 446 -15.07 -4.09 3.46
CA THR A 446 -16.05 -4.32 4.53
C THR A 446 -16.42 -5.80 4.64
N PHE A 447 -16.65 -6.49 3.52
CA PHE A 447 -16.93 -7.92 3.50
C PHE A 447 -15.81 -8.72 4.15
N ARG A 448 -14.54 -8.46 3.77
CA ARG A 448 -13.37 -9.09 4.39
C ARG A 448 -13.35 -8.89 5.91
N LYS A 449 -13.58 -7.66 6.37
CA LYS A 449 -13.58 -7.33 7.81
C LYS A 449 -14.71 -8.03 8.58
N ASN A 450 -15.85 -8.27 7.93
CA ASN A 450 -17.00 -8.95 8.53
C ASN A 450 -16.90 -10.48 8.48
N HIS A 451 -15.91 -11.04 7.77
CA HIS A 451 -15.72 -12.49 7.64
C HIS A 451 -14.33 -12.93 8.12
N PRO A 452 -14.12 -13.06 9.45
CA PRO A 452 -12.85 -13.47 10.06
C PRO A 452 -12.23 -14.76 9.49
N CYS A 453 -13.02 -15.65 8.86
CA CYS A 453 -12.46 -16.85 8.23
C CYS A 453 -11.50 -16.52 7.07
N LEU A 454 -11.62 -15.32 6.47
CA LEU A 454 -10.77 -14.82 5.37
C LEU A 454 -9.51 -14.08 5.85
N CYS A 455 -9.39 -13.83 7.15
CA CYS A 455 -8.30 -13.07 7.75
C CYS A 455 -7.88 -13.67 9.10
N GLN A 456 -7.47 -14.94 9.08
CA GLN A 456 -7.05 -15.63 10.29
C GLN A 456 -5.68 -15.16 10.76
N LYS A 457 -5.55 -15.00 12.09
CA LYS A 457 -4.29 -14.65 12.75
C LYS A 457 -3.24 -15.74 12.59
N GLU A 458 -3.64 -16.99 12.73
CA GLU A 458 -2.77 -18.17 12.63
C GLU A 458 -2.79 -18.76 11.21
N PRO A 459 -1.69 -19.37 10.74
CA PRO A 459 -1.67 -20.06 9.46
C PRO A 459 -2.69 -21.19 9.39
N LEU A 460 -3.36 -21.30 8.24
CA LEU A 460 -4.25 -22.41 7.91
C LEU A 460 -3.43 -23.68 7.67
N LYS A 461 -3.89 -24.82 8.20
CA LYS A 461 -3.15 -26.09 8.14
C LYS A 461 -3.83 -27.19 7.34
N GLY A 462 -5.05 -26.98 6.85
CA GLY A 462 -5.85 -28.00 6.20
C GLY A 462 -6.28 -29.11 7.17
N MET A 463 -6.44 -28.78 8.45
CA MET A 463 -6.74 -29.74 9.52
C MET A 463 -7.93 -29.27 10.36
N ASP A 464 -8.68 -30.21 10.92
CA ASP A 464 -9.75 -29.87 11.88
C ASP A 464 -9.16 -29.52 13.24
N ARG A 465 -9.07 -28.23 13.51
CA ARG A 465 -8.54 -27.68 14.77
C ARG A 465 -9.61 -27.53 15.85
N THR A 466 -10.87 -27.75 15.49
CA THR A 466 -12.05 -27.47 16.33
C THR A 466 -12.82 -28.73 16.74
N ALA A 467 -12.41 -29.90 16.22
CA ALA A 467 -13.11 -31.17 16.36
C ALA A 467 -14.57 -31.11 15.86
N CYS A 468 -14.86 -30.25 14.86
CA CYS A 468 -16.19 -30.12 14.26
C CYS A 468 -16.41 -31.03 13.04
N GLY A 469 -15.39 -31.80 12.65
CA GLY A 469 -15.39 -32.68 11.48
C GLY A 469 -14.97 -31.98 10.18
N MET A 470 -14.53 -30.72 10.24
CA MET A 470 -14.16 -29.91 9.07
C MET A 470 -12.78 -29.27 9.24
N PRO A 471 -11.90 -29.27 8.22
CA PRO A 471 -10.63 -28.57 8.29
C PRO A 471 -10.83 -27.05 8.20
N ASP A 472 -9.86 -26.31 8.73
CA ASP A 472 -9.80 -24.84 8.66
C ASP A 472 -9.80 -24.31 7.21
N VAL A 473 -9.24 -25.08 6.27
CA VAL A 473 -9.34 -24.84 4.83
C VAL A 473 -9.44 -26.15 4.04
N SER A 474 -10.18 -26.14 2.93
CA SER A 474 -10.21 -27.25 1.97
C SER A 474 -10.30 -26.76 0.53
N TYR A 475 -9.85 -27.59 -0.41
CA TYR A 475 -9.72 -27.24 -1.82
C TYR A 475 -10.55 -28.17 -2.70
N HIS A 476 -11.16 -27.59 -3.74
CA HIS A 476 -12.25 -28.19 -4.52
C HIS A 476 -12.12 -27.84 -6.01
N GLY A 477 -12.88 -28.54 -6.84
CA GLY A 477 -13.02 -28.30 -8.27
C GLY A 477 -14.37 -28.78 -8.77
N GLU A 478 -14.40 -29.44 -9.92
CA GLU A 478 -15.64 -30.07 -10.44
C GLU A 478 -16.16 -31.21 -9.54
N ASN A 479 -15.27 -31.77 -8.72
CA ASN A 479 -15.56 -32.70 -7.65
C ASN A 479 -15.19 -32.05 -6.30
N ALA A 480 -16.02 -32.27 -5.28
CA ALA A 480 -15.76 -31.78 -3.94
C ALA A 480 -14.53 -32.51 -3.38
N TRP A 481 -13.73 -31.82 -2.59
CA TRP A 481 -12.52 -32.35 -1.94
C TRP A 481 -11.40 -32.78 -2.90
N GLN A 482 -11.45 -32.32 -4.15
CA GLN A 482 -10.45 -32.64 -5.16
C GLN A 482 -10.01 -31.39 -5.89
N VAL A 483 -8.70 -31.18 -5.96
CA VAL A 483 -8.09 -30.14 -6.80
C VAL A 483 -7.75 -30.75 -8.15
N LYS A 484 -8.21 -30.12 -9.23
CA LYS A 484 -7.64 -30.35 -10.56
C LYS A 484 -6.36 -29.53 -10.67
N ASN A 485 -5.21 -30.18 -10.49
CA ASN A 485 -3.90 -29.54 -10.56
C ASN A 485 -3.16 -29.86 -11.87
N GLU A 486 -3.89 -30.26 -12.91
CA GLU A 486 -3.34 -30.43 -14.26
C GLU A 486 -2.78 -29.10 -14.76
N VAL A 487 -1.76 -29.14 -15.61
CA VAL A 487 -1.08 -27.96 -16.18
C VAL A 487 -2.06 -26.99 -16.87
N SER A 488 -3.12 -27.52 -17.48
CA SER A 488 -4.19 -26.78 -18.16
C SER A 488 -5.23 -26.18 -17.23
N SER A 489 -5.22 -26.49 -15.94
CA SER A 489 -6.25 -26.03 -14.98
C SER A 489 -6.14 -24.53 -14.72
N ARG A 490 -7.29 -23.86 -14.69
CA ARG A 490 -7.48 -22.41 -14.42
C ARG A 490 -8.59 -22.14 -13.41
N GLN A 491 -9.04 -23.20 -12.75
CA GLN A 491 -10.15 -23.20 -11.82
C GLN A 491 -9.70 -23.72 -10.46
N LEU A 492 -10.20 -23.09 -9.39
CA LEU A 492 -9.96 -23.52 -8.02
C LEU A 492 -11.18 -23.17 -7.16
N GLY A 493 -11.68 -24.13 -6.39
CA GLY A 493 -12.61 -23.88 -5.30
C GLY A 493 -11.88 -23.93 -3.96
N VAL A 494 -12.17 -23.01 -3.05
CA VAL A 494 -11.58 -22.97 -1.70
C VAL A 494 -12.68 -22.76 -0.69
N MET A 495 -12.74 -23.61 0.33
CA MET A 495 -13.63 -23.41 1.47
C MET A 495 -12.81 -23.05 2.71
N TYR A 496 -13.15 -21.92 3.33
CA TYR A 496 -12.63 -21.49 4.62
C TYR A 496 -13.68 -21.77 5.70
N SER A 497 -13.29 -22.49 6.74
CA SER A 497 -14.19 -22.79 7.86
C SER A 497 -14.30 -21.61 8.81
N GLY A 498 -15.52 -21.26 9.19
CA GLY A 498 -15.81 -20.20 10.16
C GLY A 498 -15.80 -20.66 11.62
N ALA A 499 -15.82 -21.98 11.85
CA ALA A 499 -16.02 -22.57 13.18
C ALA A 499 -14.98 -22.13 14.22
N GLY A 500 -13.71 -21.97 13.82
CA GLY A 500 -12.61 -21.59 14.72
C GLY A 500 -12.59 -20.11 15.11
N VAL A 501 -13.38 -19.27 14.43
CA VAL A 501 -13.37 -17.81 14.58
C VAL A 501 -14.76 -17.21 14.80
N GLY A 502 -15.78 -18.06 15.01
CA GLY A 502 -17.15 -17.61 15.26
C GLY A 502 -17.83 -17.00 14.03
N ASP A 503 -17.45 -17.43 12.82
CA ASP A 503 -17.97 -16.95 11.55
C ASP A 503 -18.77 -18.07 10.82
N CYS A 504 -19.43 -17.70 9.73
CA CYS A 504 -19.94 -18.64 8.74
C CYS A 504 -18.82 -19.22 7.87
N ASP A 505 -19.10 -20.33 7.21
CA ASP A 505 -18.16 -20.94 6.27
C ASP A 505 -18.23 -20.18 4.95
N CYS A 506 -17.07 -19.90 4.35
CA CYS A 506 -16.98 -19.20 3.06
C CYS A 506 -16.45 -20.14 1.99
N PHE A 507 -17.17 -20.31 0.88
CA PHE A 507 -16.69 -21.02 -0.30
C PHE A 507 -16.41 -20.02 -1.43
N VAL A 508 -15.16 -19.95 -1.89
CA VAL A 508 -14.75 -19.11 -3.01
C VAL A 508 -14.48 -19.98 -4.23
N ALA A 509 -15.16 -19.68 -5.34
CA ALA A 509 -14.96 -20.34 -6.62
C ALA A 509 -14.24 -19.39 -7.59
N TYR A 510 -13.01 -19.73 -7.95
CA TYR A 510 -12.18 -18.98 -8.90
C TYR A 510 -12.22 -19.65 -10.27
N ASN A 511 -12.69 -18.95 -11.30
CA ASN A 511 -12.61 -19.38 -12.69
C ASN A 511 -11.83 -18.38 -13.56
N MET A 512 -10.56 -18.67 -13.82
CA MET A 512 -9.72 -17.90 -14.77
C MET A 512 -9.66 -18.56 -16.15
N HIS A 513 -10.49 -19.58 -16.41
CA HIS A 513 -10.63 -20.17 -17.74
C HIS A 513 -11.48 -19.28 -18.66
N TRP A 514 -11.36 -19.48 -19.97
CA TRP A 514 -12.22 -18.85 -20.98
C TRP A 514 -13.53 -19.61 -21.24
N LEU A 515 -13.85 -20.61 -20.40
CA LEU A 515 -15.09 -21.38 -20.44
C LEU A 515 -15.74 -21.36 -19.06
N PRO A 516 -17.07 -21.50 -18.97
CA PRO A 516 -17.74 -21.75 -17.70
C PRO A 516 -17.35 -23.11 -17.13
N HIS A 517 -17.31 -23.21 -15.80
CA HIS A 517 -17.05 -24.46 -15.07
C HIS A 517 -18.06 -24.66 -13.95
N SER A 518 -18.47 -25.91 -13.73
CA SER A 518 -19.33 -26.31 -12.61
C SER A 518 -18.49 -26.83 -11.46
N TYR A 519 -18.68 -26.29 -10.25
CA TYR A 519 -17.97 -26.69 -9.04
C TYR A 519 -18.89 -27.52 -8.18
N ALA A 520 -18.37 -28.60 -7.61
CA ALA A 520 -19.09 -29.33 -6.57
C ALA A 520 -18.86 -28.66 -5.21
N LEU A 521 -19.95 -28.41 -4.51
CA LEU A 521 -19.96 -27.76 -3.21
C LEU A 521 -19.84 -28.81 -2.10
N PRO A 522 -18.95 -28.63 -1.12
CA PRO A 522 -18.98 -29.44 0.09
C PRO A 522 -20.28 -29.16 0.88
N SER A 523 -20.72 -30.13 1.68
CA SER A 523 -21.84 -29.91 2.59
C SER A 523 -21.47 -28.84 3.63
N PRO A 524 -22.28 -27.78 3.83
CA PRO A 524 -22.02 -26.77 4.85
C PRO A 524 -22.33 -27.27 6.27
N GLY A 525 -22.76 -28.53 6.44
CA GLY A 525 -23.16 -29.10 7.71
C GLY A 525 -24.68 -29.20 7.88
N LYS A 526 -25.13 -29.82 8.98
CA LYS A 526 -26.57 -30.05 9.24
C LYS A 526 -27.27 -28.72 9.52
N GLY A 527 -28.41 -28.50 8.87
CA GLY A 527 -29.26 -27.32 9.08
C GLY A 527 -28.72 -26.04 8.46
N LYS A 528 -27.73 -26.13 7.56
CA LYS A 528 -27.16 -24.99 6.85
C LYS A 528 -27.32 -25.14 5.35
N CYS A 529 -27.36 -24.01 4.64
CA CYS A 529 -27.39 -23.94 3.19
C CYS A 529 -26.45 -22.85 2.67
N TRP A 530 -25.96 -23.04 1.44
CA TRP A 530 -25.13 -22.10 0.71
C TRP A 530 -25.97 -20.98 0.13
N HIS A 531 -25.52 -19.75 0.38
CA HIS A 531 -26.04 -18.54 -0.20
C HIS A 531 -24.93 -17.81 -0.98
N LEU A 532 -25.25 -17.32 -2.17
CA LEU A 532 -24.38 -16.42 -2.91
C LEU A 532 -24.30 -15.07 -2.18
N ALA A 533 -23.09 -14.69 -1.78
CA ALA A 533 -22.81 -13.43 -1.09
C ALA A 533 -22.25 -12.36 -2.03
N LEU A 534 -21.38 -12.74 -2.97
CA LEU A 534 -20.81 -11.83 -3.97
C LEU A 534 -20.36 -12.55 -5.24
N ASP A 535 -20.28 -11.81 -6.35
CA ASP A 535 -19.60 -12.23 -7.57
C ASP A 535 -18.92 -11.06 -8.30
N THR A 536 -18.06 -11.37 -9.28
CA THR A 536 -17.31 -10.39 -10.08
C THR A 536 -18.16 -9.30 -10.71
N ASP A 537 -19.39 -9.59 -11.13
CA ASP A 537 -20.19 -8.65 -11.90
C ASP A 537 -21.03 -7.74 -11.01
N ARG A 538 -21.63 -8.31 -9.96
CA ARG A 538 -22.55 -7.63 -9.04
C ARG A 538 -21.86 -7.07 -7.80
N GLY A 539 -20.69 -7.58 -7.43
CA GLY A 539 -20.02 -7.26 -6.17
C GLY A 539 -20.74 -7.86 -4.97
N VAL A 540 -20.53 -7.28 -3.79
CA VAL A 540 -21.16 -7.72 -2.55
C VAL A 540 -22.66 -7.44 -2.59
N LEU A 541 -23.47 -8.48 -2.43
CA LEU A 541 -24.91 -8.37 -2.44
C LEU A 541 -25.41 -7.84 -1.09
N SER A 542 -26.38 -6.94 -1.11
CA SER A 542 -27.02 -6.41 0.10
C SER A 542 -27.78 -7.49 0.89
N LYS A 543 -28.27 -8.51 0.18
CA LYS A 543 -28.85 -9.72 0.76
C LYS A 543 -28.30 -10.92 0.00
N SER A 544 -27.77 -11.91 0.73
CA SER A 544 -27.29 -13.14 0.14
C SER A 544 -28.45 -13.95 -0.48
N ILE A 545 -28.18 -14.64 -1.58
CA ILE A 545 -29.20 -15.37 -2.35
C ILE A 545 -29.02 -16.87 -2.13
N LYS A 546 -30.00 -17.55 -1.53
CA LYS A 546 -29.99 -19.01 -1.35
C LYS A 546 -29.85 -19.70 -2.71
N LEU A 547 -28.89 -20.62 -2.85
CA LEU A 547 -28.74 -21.38 -4.09
C LEU A 547 -29.87 -22.42 -4.22
N GLU A 548 -30.38 -22.61 -5.44
CA GLU A 548 -31.34 -23.67 -5.72
C GLU A 548 -30.67 -25.06 -5.65
N ASP A 549 -29.50 -25.20 -6.28
CA ASP A 549 -28.65 -26.38 -6.16
C ASP A 549 -27.62 -26.18 -5.04
N GLN A 550 -27.80 -26.93 -3.95
CA GLN A 550 -26.92 -26.90 -2.78
C GLN A 550 -25.67 -27.78 -2.94
N LYS A 551 -25.52 -28.48 -4.07
CA LYS A 551 -24.42 -29.40 -4.36
C LYS A 551 -23.50 -28.89 -5.46
N ARG A 552 -23.96 -27.97 -6.30
CA ARG A 552 -23.16 -27.43 -7.40
C ARG A 552 -23.42 -25.95 -7.64
N ILE A 553 -22.40 -25.29 -8.18
CA ILE A 553 -22.53 -23.93 -8.73
C ILE A 553 -21.80 -23.84 -10.06
N GLU A 554 -22.43 -23.21 -11.05
CA GLU A 554 -21.77 -22.87 -12.32
C GLU A 554 -21.19 -21.46 -12.24
N ILE A 555 -19.90 -21.34 -12.57
CA ILE A 555 -19.19 -20.06 -12.61
C ILE A 555 -18.82 -19.78 -14.06
N ARG A 556 -19.26 -18.61 -14.55
CA ARG A 556 -18.93 -18.11 -15.89
C ARG A 556 -17.42 -17.98 -16.08
N GLU A 557 -17.00 -17.92 -17.33
CA GLU A 557 -15.61 -17.65 -17.69
C GLU A 557 -15.11 -16.38 -17.00
N ARG A 558 -13.82 -16.37 -16.64
CA ARG A 558 -13.12 -15.18 -16.13
C ARG A 558 -13.86 -14.49 -14.96
N SER A 559 -14.40 -15.27 -14.04
CA SER A 559 -15.23 -14.80 -12.93
C SER A 559 -14.90 -15.51 -11.62
N ILE A 560 -15.26 -14.86 -10.51
CA ILE A 560 -15.13 -15.36 -9.14
C ILE A 560 -16.48 -15.19 -8.45
N ALA A 561 -16.86 -16.14 -7.61
CA ALA A 561 -18.01 -16.03 -6.72
C ALA A 561 -17.65 -16.47 -5.30
N VAL A 562 -18.31 -15.87 -4.30
CA VAL A 562 -18.22 -16.28 -2.90
C VAL A 562 -19.59 -16.67 -2.38
N LEU A 563 -19.65 -17.84 -1.76
CA LEU A 563 -20.79 -18.35 -1.04
C LEU A 563 -20.51 -18.30 0.46
N ILE A 564 -21.55 -18.06 1.25
CA ILE A 564 -21.51 -18.15 2.71
C ILE A 564 -22.51 -19.20 3.18
N SER A 565 -22.20 -19.89 4.27
CA SER A 565 -23.15 -20.79 4.92
C SER A 565 -24.12 -19.99 5.79
N CYS A 566 -25.42 -20.30 5.67
CA CYS A 566 -26.50 -19.69 6.46
C CYS A 566 -27.36 -20.78 7.08
N GLU A 567 -27.87 -20.54 8.28
CA GLU A 567 -28.83 -21.44 8.93
C GLU A 567 -30.12 -21.54 8.10
N GLU A 568 -30.66 -22.74 7.95
CA GLU A 568 -31.93 -22.97 7.27
C GLU A 568 -33.09 -22.39 8.11
N ASP A 569 -33.85 -21.47 7.52
CA ASP A 569 -35.07 -20.94 8.12
C ASP A 569 -36.09 -22.06 8.35
N LYS A 570 -36.32 -22.42 9.63
CA LYS A 570 -37.28 -23.47 10.04
C LYS A 570 -38.74 -23.16 9.69
N THR A 571 -39.05 -21.95 9.24
CA THR A 571 -40.36 -21.51 8.76
C THR A 571 -40.71 -22.07 7.37
N GLU A 572 -39.73 -22.32 6.49
CA GLU A 572 -40.00 -22.96 5.18
C GLU A 572 -40.32 -24.46 5.32
N LEU A 573 -39.77 -25.13 6.33
CA LEU A 573 -40.01 -26.55 6.64
C LEU A 573 -41.45 -26.88 7.06
N ARG A 574 -42.25 -25.88 7.50
CA ARG A 574 -43.67 -26.09 7.83
C ARG A 574 -44.58 -26.08 6.61
N ASN A 575 -44.20 -25.38 5.53
CA ASN A 575 -45.02 -25.30 4.32
C ASN A 575 -44.80 -26.48 3.37
N THR A 576 -43.64 -27.15 3.41
CA THR A 576 -43.38 -28.35 2.59
C THR A 576 -43.97 -29.64 3.20
N ASN A 577 -44.17 -29.68 4.52
CA ASN A 577 -44.77 -30.84 5.21
C ASN A 577 -46.32 -30.91 5.14
N PHE A 578 -46.98 -29.91 4.55
CA PHE A 578 -48.44 -29.91 4.38
C PHE A 578 -48.92 -30.28 2.97
N HIS A 579 -48.04 -30.58 2.01
CA HIS A 579 -48.43 -30.91 0.63
C HIS A 579 -48.00 -32.30 0.12
N SER A 580 -47.45 -33.17 0.97
CA SER A 580 -47.15 -34.56 0.60
C SER A 580 -48.26 -35.56 0.98
N LYS A 581 -49.51 -35.27 0.61
CA LYS A 581 -50.54 -36.32 0.44
C LYS A 581 -51.41 -36.07 -0.79
N GLY A 582 -50.98 -36.71 -1.89
CA GLY A 582 -51.84 -37.21 -2.96
C GLY A 582 -52.29 -36.20 -4.01
N LYS A 583 -51.71 -36.30 -5.22
CA LYS A 583 -52.45 -36.80 -6.40
C LYS A 583 -51.54 -36.87 -7.63
N THR A 584 -51.91 -37.84 -8.45
CA THR A 584 -51.33 -38.35 -9.69
C THR A 584 -51.28 -37.30 -10.80
N ALA A 585 -50.39 -37.57 -11.76
CA ALA A 585 -49.96 -36.72 -12.87
C ALA A 585 -51.07 -36.20 -13.81
N GLU A 586 -50.87 -35.00 -14.34
CA GLU A 586 -51.25 -34.65 -15.71
C GLU A 586 -50.28 -33.58 -16.28
N LYS A 587 -49.72 -33.87 -17.47
CA LYS A 587 -48.91 -32.96 -18.28
C LYS A 587 -49.81 -31.92 -18.95
N LYS A 588 -49.52 -30.62 -18.80
CA LYS A 588 -49.84 -29.60 -19.82
C LYS A 588 -48.74 -28.55 -19.89
N SER A 589 -48.23 -28.38 -21.11
CA SER A 589 -47.50 -27.22 -21.62
C SER A 589 -48.36 -25.96 -21.57
N VAL A 590 -47.78 -24.79 -21.30
CA VAL A 590 -48.01 -23.49 -22.00
C VAL A 590 -46.94 -22.48 -21.53
N SER A 591 -46.53 -21.65 -22.49
CA SER A 591 -45.59 -20.54 -22.51
C SER A 591 -46.11 -19.23 -21.90
N GLU A 592 -45.20 -18.23 -21.86
CA GLU A 592 -45.39 -16.77 -21.65
C GLU A 592 -45.35 -16.28 -20.19
N THR A 593 -44.27 -15.57 -19.80
CA THR A 593 -44.04 -14.12 -19.88
C THR A 593 -44.66 -13.38 -18.70
N GLU A 594 -43.87 -13.14 -17.64
CA GLU A 594 -44.18 -12.07 -16.68
C GLU A 594 -42.94 -11.23 -16.38
N LYS A 595 -43.11 -9.94 -16.62
CA LYS A 595 -42.20 -8.84 -16.32
C LYS A 595 -42.21 -8.59 -14.82
N THR A 596 -41.05 -8.40 -14.22
CA THR A 596 -40.94 -7.84 -12.87
C THR A 596 -40.53 -6.37 -12.95
N ASP A 597 -41.33 -5.55 -12.29
CA ASP A 597 -41.25 -4.10 -12.25
C ASP A 597 -39.98 -3.61 -11.55
N ILE A 598 -39.29 -2.70 -12.23
CA ILE A 598 -38.20 -1.89 -11.69
C ILE A 598 -38.82 -0.60 -11.16
N VAL A 599 -38.67 -0.35 -9.86
CA VAL A 599 -38.83 0.98 -9.28
C VAL A 599 -37.59 1.78 -9.67
N THR A 600 -37.74 2.65 -10.67
CA THR A 600 -36.77 3.71 -10.98
C THR A 600 -37.45 5.04 -10.72
N SER A 601 -37.00 5.73 -9.67
CA SER A 601 -37.17 7.17 -9.59
C SER A 601 -36.01 7.85 -10.33
N ASP A 602 -36.34 8.96 -10.98
CA ASP A 602 -35.44 9.98 -11.50
C ASP A 602 -34.77 9.75 -12.87
N ALA A 603 -35.58 9.94 -13.92
CA ALA A 603 -35.08 10.40 -15.22
C ALA A 603 -36.15 11.17 -16.03
N GLU A 604 -36.71 12.24 -15.46
CA GLU A 604 -37.43 13.25 -16.24
C GLU A 604 -37.00 14.66 -15.81
N LYS A 605 -35.93 15.17 -16.41
CA LYS A 605 -35.65 16.61 -16.59
C LYS A 605 -34.40 16.82 -17.43
N GLU A 606 -34.44 16.44 -18.70
CA GLU A 606 -33.50 16.97 -19.69
C GLU A 606 -34.00 16.74 -21.12
N LYS A 607 -34.99 17.54 -21.54
CA LYS A 607 -35.30 17.83 -22.96
C LYS A 607 -36.28 18.98 -23.09
N LYS A 608 -35.81 20.20 -22.82
CA LYS A 608 -36.40 21.45 -23.34
C LYS A 608 -35.39 22.59 -23.20
N CYS A 609 -34.54 22.75 -24.21
CA CYS A 609 -33.98 24.04 -24.64
C CYS A 609 -33.11 23.81 -25.88
N ARG A 610 -33.78 23.70 -27.03
CA ARG A 610 -33.22 24.02 -28.35
C ARG A 610 -34.35 24.64 -29.17
N GLN A 611 -34.57 25.92 -28.96
CA GLN A 611 -34.98 26.90 -29.96
C GLN A 611 -34.90 28.28 -29.28
N GLU A 612 -34.20 29.20 -29.96
CA GLU A 612 -33.75 30.55 -29.58
C GLU A 612 -32.35 30.66 -28.99
#